data_AF-A0AAN7P978-F1
#
_entry.id   AF-A0AAN7P978-F1
#
_cell.length_a   1.000
_cell.length_b   1.000
_cell.length_c   1.000
_cell.angle_alpha   90.00
_cell.angle_beta   90.00
_cell.angle_gamma   90.00
#
_symmetry.space_group_name_H-M   'P 1'
#
loop_
_entity.id
_entity.type
_entity.pdbx_description
1 polymer ?
#
loop_
_entity_poly.entity_id
_entity_poly.type
_entity_poly.pdbx_seq_one_letter_code
_entity_poly.pdbx_strand_id
1 'polypeptide(L)'
;MSVVSEQCKYQNKLIDTIANKKVITPDDVLRIPNITDTYLCSPEANIFEIDFTKFKIRDLESGAVLFEIAKPSSDSNDESDNKIVETEEAIDPNAGRFVRYQFTPQFLKLKMVGATVEFTVGSRPVNRFRMIERHFYRDKLLKTFDFEFGFCIPYSKNTCEHIYEFPNLPPELITEMIASPFETRSDSFYFVDDCLIMHNKADYAYNGGLTA
;
A
#
# COMPACT_ATOMS: atom_id res chain seq x y z
N MET A 1 23.61 -13.35 -25.57
CA MET A 1 22.74 -13.31 -24.37
C MET A 1 22.42 -11.85 -24.12
N SER A 2 21.14 -11.50 -24.08
CA SER A 2 20.64 -10.12 -24.17
C SER A 2 20.93 -9.30 -22.90
N VAL A 3 21.29 -8.02 -23.06
CA VAL A 3 21.50 -7.00 -21.99
C VAL A 3 20.34 -6.96 -20.99
N VAL A 4 19.11 -7.25 -21.46
CA VAL A 4 17.90 -7.33 -20.63
C VAL A 4 18.02 -8.41 -19.53
N SER A 5 18.68 -9.53 -19.84
CA SER A 5 18.85 -10.65 -18.89
C SER A 5 19.88 -10.36 -17.79
N GLU A 6 20.86 -9.51 -18.05
CA GLU A 6 21.85 -9.10 -17.04
C GLU A 6 21.30 -8.02 -16.11
N GLN A 7 20.48 -7.12 -16.64
CA GLN A 7 19.85 -6.05 -15.86
C GLN A 7 18.83 -6.59 -14.87
N CYS A 8 17.98 -7.54 -15.28
CA CYS A 8 17.03 -8.22 -14.40
C CYS A 8 17.74 -8.98 -13.27
N LYS A 9 18.87 -9.66 -13.56
CA LYS A 9 19.71 -10.34 -12.55
C LYS A 9 20.30 -9.38 -11.52
N TYR A 10 20.76 -8.20 -11.96
CA TYR A 10 21.34 -7.20 -11.06
C TYR A 10 20.27 -6.58 -10.15
N GLN A 11 19.09 -6.30 -10.69
CA GLN A 11 17.95 -5.78 -9.93
C GLN A 11 17.50 -6.75 -8.83
N ASN A 12 17.37 -8.04 -9.16
CA ASN A 12 17.00 -9.07 -8.18
C ASN A 12 18.06 -9.20 -7.08
N LYS A 13 19.36 -9.18 -7.44
CA LYS A 13 20.45 -9.21 -6.46
C LYS A 13 20.42 -8.02 -5.49
N LEU A 14 20.02 -6.83 -5.95
CA LEU A 14 19.88 -5.65 -5.09
C LEU A 14 18.73 -5.83 -4.08
N ILE A 15 17.57 -6.31 -4.55
CA ILE A 15 16.40 -6.57 -3.69
C ILE A 15 16.76 -7.63 -2.63
N ASP A 16 17.41 -8.73 -3.02
CA ASP A 16 17.86 -9.77 -2.09
C ASP A 16 18.84 -9.21 -1.05
N THR A 17 19.74 -8.32 -1.47
CA THR A 17 20.70 -7.69 -0.55
C THR A 17 19.98 -6.81 0.47
N ILE A 18 18.95 -6.07 0.06
CA ILE A 18 18.13 -5.23 0.95
C ILE A 18 17.29 -6.10 1.89
N ALA A 19 16.63 -7.13 1.36
CA ALA A 19 15.78 -8.04 2.14
C ALA A 19 16.56 -8.80 3.25
N ASN A 20 17.86 -9.04 3.03
CA ASN A 20 18.74 -9.67 4.02
C ASN A 20 19.31 -8.70 5.06
N LYS A 21 19.01 -7.40 4.99
CA LYS A 21 19.46 -6.45 6.02
C LYS A 21 18.66 -6.64 7.30
N LYS A 22 19.34 -6.51 8.43
CA LYS A 22 18.70 -6.51 9.76
C LYS A 22 17.76 -5.32 9.96
N VAL A 23 18.07 -4.18 9.35
CA VAL A 23 17.27 -2.95 9.38
C VAL A 23 17.22 -2.40 7.97
N ILE A 24 16.02 -2.18 7.46
CA ILE A 24 15.76 -1.59 6.14
C ILE A 24 15.36 -0.14 6.35
N THR A 25 16.03 0.77 5.65
CA THR A 25 15.84 2.22 5.78
C THR A 25 15.05 2.80 4.60
N PRO A 26 14.54 4.05 4.70
CA PRO A 26 13.93 4.75 3.58
C PRO A 26 14.80 4.78 2.32
N ASP A 27 16.10 5.02 2.47
CA ASP A 27 17.06 5.07 1.35
C ASP A 27 17.22 3.71 0.65
N ASP A 28 16.99 2.61 1.36
CA ASP A 28 17.02 1.28 0.76
C ASP A 28 15.84 1.08 -0.18
N VAL A 29 14.62 1.41 0.26
CA VAL A 29 13.41 1.21 -0.56
C VAL A 29 13.33 2.18 -1.74
N LEU A 30 13.91 3.38 -1.62
CA LEU A 30 13.98 4.33 -2.73
C LEU A 30 14.86 3.84 -3.89
N ARG A 31 15.83 2.95 -3.59
CA ARG A 31 16.73 2.34 -4.57
C ARG A 31 16.14 1.08 -5.24
N ILE A 32 15.00 0.58 -4.77
CA ILE A 32 14.38 -0.62 -5.31
C ILE A 32 13.82 -0.30 -6.72
N PRO A 33 14.29 -1.01 -7.77
CA PRO A 33 13.96 -0.65 -9.15
C PRO A 33 12.58 -1.13 -9.59
N ASN A 34 12.08 -2.23 -9.03
CA ASN A 34 10.85 -2.94 -9.45
C ASN A 34 10.01 -3.31 -8.23
N ILE A 35 8.81 -3.85 -8.43
CA ILE A 35 7.99 -4.41 -7.34
C ILE A 35 8.76 -5.52 -6.62
N THR A 36 8.63 -5.61 -5.30
CA THR A 36 9.23 -6.69 -4.52
C THR A 36 8.40 -7.98 -4.62
N ASP A 37 9.04 -9.13 -4.77
CA ASP A 37 8.34 -10.42 -4.85
C ASP A 37 7.78 -10.87 -3.49
N THR A 38 8.48 -10.51 -2.41
CA THR A 38 8.12 -10.89 -1.04
C THR A 38 8.02 -9.66 -0.13
N TYR A 39 7.46 -9.86 1.07
CA TYR A 39 7.46 -8.82 2.08
C TYR A 39 8.87 -8.63 2.69
N LEU A 40 9.35 -7.39 2.70
CA LEU A 40 10.62 -7.00 3.32
C LEU A 40 10.65 -6.99 4.86
N CYS A 41 9.50 -7.15 5.52
CA CYS A 41 9.44 -7.30 6.98
C CYS A 41 8.32 -8.26 7.39
N SER A 42 8.52 -8.93 8.51
CA SER A 42 7.51 -9.79 9.12
C SER A 42 6.46 -8.94 9.87
N PRO A 43 5.25 -9.47 10.12
CA PRO A 43 4.22 -8.75 10.88
C PRO A 43 4.68 -8.36 12.29
N GLU A 44 5.57 -9.16 12.90
CA GLU A 44 6.11 -8.91 14.25
C GLU A 44 7.04 -7.68 14.30
N ALA A 45 7.48 -7.17 13.14
CA ALA A 45 8.22 -5.90 13.08
C ALA A 45 7.36 -4.70 13.50
N ASN A 46 6.02 -4.82 13.46
CA ASN A 46 5.08 -3.80 13.93
C ASN A 46 4.95 -3.79 15.46
N ILE A 47 6.05 -3.53 16.16
CA ILE A 47 6.13 -3.44 17.62
C ILE A 47 5.37 -2.24 18.21
N PHE A 48 4.86 -1.34 17.36
CA PHE A 48 4.09 -0.17 17.72
C PHE A 48 2.58 -0.43 17.67
N GLU A 49 2.17 -1.64 17.25
CA GLU A 49 0.76 -2.06 17.15
C GLU A 49 -0.04 -1.06 16.30
N ILE A 50 0.57 -0.55 15.23
CA ILE A 50 -0.12 0.35 14.30
C ILE A 50 -1.14 -0.46 13.52
N ASP A 51 -2.41 -0.09 13.61
CA ASP A 51 -3.47 -0.77 12.89
C ASP A 51 -4.33 0.19 12.07
N PHE A 52 -4.39 -0.03 10.75
CA PHE A 52 -5.24 0.75 9.86
C PHE A 52 -6.69 0.26 9.95
N THR A 53 -7.57 1.14 10.43
CA THR A 53 -8.98 0.84 10.70
C THR A 53 -9.91 1.37 9.62
N LYS A 54 -9.50 2.43 8.92
CA LYS A 54 -10.30 3.02 7.84
C LYS A 54 -9.40 3.59 6.74
N PHE A 55 -9.81 3.39 5.49
CA PHE A 55 -9.15 3.95 4.33
C PHE A 55 -10.21 4.43 3.34
N LYS A 56 -10.12 5.71 2.94
CA LYS A 56 -11.07 6.36 2.03
C LYS A 56 -10.33 7.17 0.99
N ILE A 57 -10.62 6.97 -0.28
CA ILE A 57 -10.11 7.78 -1.39
C ILE A 57 -11.25 8.64 -1.93
N ARG A 58 -11.01 9.94 -2.05
CA ARG A 58 -11.91 10.88 -2.76
C ARG A 58 -11.18 11.62 -3.88
N ASP A 59 -11.90 11.92 -4.94
CA ASP A 59 -11.47 12.91 -5.92
C ASP A 59 -11.54 14.32 -5.29
N LEU A 60 -10.47 15.09 -5.40
CA LEU A 60 -10.43 16.45 -4.84
C LEU A 60 -11.11 17.49 -5.75
N GLU A 61 -11.23 17.23 -7.05
CA GLU A 61 -11.93 18.15 -7.95
C GLU A 61 -13.46 18.00 -7.83
N SER A 62 -14.00 16.77 -7.86
CA SER A 62 -15.45 16.53 -7.76
C SER A 62 -15.98 16.28 -6.34
N GLY A 63 -15.11 15.91 -5.39
CA GLY A 63 -15.51 15.46 -4.06
C GLY A 63 -16.08 14.04 -4.01
N ALA A 64 -16.16 13.33 -5.14
CA ALA A 64 -16.70 11.98 -5.19
C ALA A 64 -15.83 10.98 -4.43
N VAL A 65 -16.44 10.12 -3.62
CA VAL A 65 -15.74 9.00 -2.94
C VAL A 65 -15.53 7.89 -3.97
N LEU A 66 -14.26 7.60 -4.25
CA LEU A 66 -13.86 6.59 -5.25
C LEU A 66 -13.71 5.20 -4.63
N PHE A 67 -13.36 5.15 -3.34
CA PHE A 67 -13.17 3.92 -2.60
C PHE A 67 -13.29 4.21 -1.10
N GLU A 68 -13.89 3.29 -0.36
CA GLU A 68 -13.92 3.34 1.10
C GLU A 68 -13.94 1.91 1.65
N ILE A 69 -13.09 1.65 2.64
CA ILE A 69 -13.08 0.42 3.41
C ILE A 69 -12.87 0.77 4.88
N ALA A 70 -13.60 0.09 5.76
CA ALA A 70 -13.41 0.18 7.20
C ALA A 70 -13.38 -1.24 7.76
N LYS A 71 -12.48 -1.49 8.71
CA LYS A 71 -12.51 -2.72 9.51
C LYS A 71 -13.77 -2.69 10.37
N PRO A 72 -14.48 -3.82 10.51
CA PRO A 72 -15.59 -3.91 11.45
C PRO A 72 -15.06 -3.61 12.86
N SER A 73 -15.62 -2.61 13.51
CA SER A 73 -15.25 -2.22 14.88
C SER A 73 -15.65 -3.33 15.84
N SER A 74 -14.69 -3.83 16.61
CA SER A 74 -14.90 -4.81 17.69
C SER A 74 -15.72 -4.26 18.87
N ASP A 75 -16.13 -2.99 18.84
CA ASP A 75 -16.85 -2.30 19.92
C ASP A 75 -18.39 -2.29 19.76
N SER A 76 -18.96 -2.93 18.74
CA SER A 76 -20.40 -3.16 18.70
C SER A 76 -20.75 -4.38 19.56
N ASN A 77 -21.08 -4.13 20.83
CA ASN A 77 -21.85 -5.04 21.69
C ASN A 77 -23.27 -5.24 21.13
N ASP A 78 -23.40 -5.75 19.91
CA ASP A 78 -24.67 -6.31 19.44
C ASP A 78 -24.60 -7.82 19.64
N GLU A 79 -25.22 -8.27 20.73
CA GLU A 79 -25.68 -9.64 20.87
C GLU A 79 -26.62 -9.96 19.69
N SER A 80 -26.04 -10.44 18.59
CA SER A 80 -26.78 -11.17 17.57
C SER A 80 -25.94 -12.35 17.11
N ASP A 81 -26.33 -13.49 17.66
CA ASP A 81 -25.87 -14.83 17.38
C ASP A 81 -25.84 -15.09 15.86
N ASN A 82 -24.64 -15.10 15.29
CA ASN A 82 -24.33 -15.81 14.06
C ASN A 82 -22.90 -16.32 14.16
N LYS A 83 -22.77 -17.48 14.80
CA LYS A 83 -21.59 -18.36 14.68
C LYS A 83 -21.32 -18.65 13.20
N ILE A 84 -20.50 -17.81 12.58
CA ILE A 84 -19.71 -18.28 11.43
C ILE A 84 -18.58 -19.07 12.07
N VAL A 85 -18.64 -20.38 11.85
CA VAL A 85 -17.62 -21.34 12.25
C VAL A 85 -16.26 -20.82 11.82
N GLU A 86 -15.45 -20.37 12.77
CA GLU A 86 -14.01 -20.21 12.59
C GLU A 86 -13.46 -21.61 12.34
N THR A 87 -13.43 -22.02 11.08
CA THR A 87 -12.58 -23.12 10.67
C THR A 87 -11.16 -22.67 11.03
N GLU A 88 -10.48 -23.47 11.85
CA GLU A 88 -9.06 -23.35 12.21
C GLU A 88 -8.13 -23.52 10.99
N GLU A 89 -8.39 -22.76 9.92
CA GLU A 89 -7.44 -22.57 8.83
C GLU A 89 -6.39 -21.60 9.33
N ALA A 90 -5.12 -21.99 9.19
CA ALA A 90 -3.96 -21.20 9.60
C ALA A 90 -4.18 -19.73 9.23
N ILE A 91 -4.35 -18.87 10.25
CA ILE A 91 -4.48 -17.42 10.08
C ILE A 91 -3.27 -16.99 9.26
N ASP A 92 -3.48 -16.62 8.00
CA ASP A 92 -2.38 -16.17 7.15
C ASP A 92 -1.75 -14.97 7.87
N PRO A 93 -0.47 -15.04 8.27
CA PRO A 93 0.19 -13.93 8.95
C PRO A 93 0.25 -12.67 8.06
N ASN A 94 -0.02 -12.79 6.75
CA ASN A 94 -0.15 -11.68 5.82
C ASN A 94 -1.61 -11.26 5.55
N ALA A 95 -2.59 -11.84 6.23
CA ALA A 95 -4.00 -11.46 6.12
C ALA A 95 -4.15 -9.94 6.36
N GLY A 96 -4.61 -9.23 5.33
CA GLY A 96 -4.80 -7.77 5.37
C GLY A 96 -3.60 -6.91 4.92
N ARG A 97 -2.44 -7.51 4.58
CA ARG A 97 -1.28 -6.79 4.02
C ARG A 97 -1.30 -6.72 2.48
N PHE A 98 -2.33 -7.28 1.85
CA PHE A 98 -2.55 -7.22 0.41
C PHE A 98 -3.95 -6.70 0.10
N VAL A 99 -4.06 -5.70 -0.79
CA VAL A 99 -5.33 -5.13 -1.22
C VAL A 99 -5.43 -5.15 -2.74
N ARG A 100 -6.54 -5.68 -3.26
CA ARG A 100 -6.87 -5.65 -4.68
C ARG A 100 -7.87 -4.56 -4.98
N TYR A 101 -7.46 -3.58 -5.77
CA TYR A 101 -8.31 -2.46 -6.16
C TYR A 101 -8.94 -2.67 -7.53
N GLN A 102 -10.25 -2.43 -7.60
CA GLN A 102 -11.01 -2.41 -8.84
C GLN A 102 -11.51 -0.99 -9.10
N PHE A 103 -10.82 -0.27 -10.00
CA PHE A 103 -11.16 1.08 -10.39
C PHE A 103 -11.71 1.13 -11.82
N THR A 104 -12.37 2.24 -12.14
CA THR A 104 -12.84 2.54 -13.50
C THR A 104 -11.74 3.22 -14.32
N PRO A 105 -11.82 3.24 -15.67
CA PRO A 105 -10.84 3.94 -16.51
C PRO A 105 -10.71 5.44 -16.19
N GLN A 106 -11.77 6.04 -15.64
CA GLN A 106 -11.79 7.45 -15.29
C GLN A 106 -10.79 7.79 -14.17
N PHE A 107 -10.43 6.81 -13.33
CA PHE A 107 -9.46 6.98 -12.26
C PHE A 107 -8.09 7.44 -12.79
N LEU A 108 -7.63 6.89 -13.92
CA LEU A 108 -6.35 7.25 -14.54
C LEU A 108 -6.33 8.66 -15.15
N LYS A 109 -7.48 9.34 -15.23
CA LYS A 109 -7.60 10.71 -15.75
C LYS A 109 -7.66 11.75 -14.63
N LEU A 110 -7.73 11.33 -13.38
CA LEU A 110 -7.75 12.23 -12.23
C LEU A 110 -6.38 12.91 -12.08
N LYS A 111 -6.38 14.17 -11.66
CA LYS A 111 -5.14 14.89 -11.37
C LYS A 111 -4.70 14.69 -9.94
N MET A 112 -5.64 14.74 -9.01
CA MET A 112 -5.37 14.67 -7.58
C MET A 112 -6.46 13.90 -6.86
N VAL A 113 -6.06 13.04 -5.92
CA VAL A 113 -6.98 12.37 -5.00
C VAL A 113 -6.52 12.57 -3.57
N GLY A 114 -7.48 12.68 -2.65
CA GLY A 114 -7.22 12.70 -1.22
C GLY A 114 -7.49 11.32 -0.64
N ALA A 115 -6.49 10.70 -0.01
CA ALA A 115 -6.67 9.47 0.75
C ALA A 115 -6.68 9.78 2.24
N THR A 116 -7.85 9.64 2.86
CA THR A 116 -8.02 9.71 4.31
C THR A 116 -7.75 8.33 4.90
N VAL A 117 -6.86 8.26 5.88
CA VAL A 117 -6.52 7.04 6.60
C VAL A 117 -6.76 7.24 8.10
N GLU A 118 -7.43 6.29 8.73
CA GLU A 118 -7.58 6.23 10.18
C GLU A 118 -6.84 5.01 10.71
N PHE A 119 -6.05 5.20 11.75
CA PHE A 119 -5.27 4.15 12.36
C PHE A 119 -5.15 4.32 13.86
N THR A 120 -5.01 3.22 14.57
CA THR A 120 -4.70 3.20 16.00
C THR A 120 -3.21 2.99 16.20
N VAL A 121 -2.71 3.45 17.34
CA VAL A 121 -1.34 3.23 17.81
C VAL A 121 -1.41 2.58 19.18
N GLY A 122 -0.54 1.60 19.40
CA GLY A 122 -0.44 0.88 20.67
C GLY A 122 0.20 1.71 21.79
N SER A 123 0.83 0.98 22.70
CA SER A 123 1.39 1.56 23.93
C SER A 123 2.63 2.43 23.73
N ARG A 124 3.36 2.25 22.61
CA ARG A 124 4.64 2.92 22.37
C ARG A 124 4.44 4.21 21.57
N PRO A 125 5.13 5.30 21.91
CA PRO A 125 5.11 6.50 21.10
C PRO A 125 5.75 6.22 19.74
N VAL A 126 5.14 6.77 18.69
CA VAL A 126 5.63 6.64 17.32
C VAL A 126 6.17 7.99 16.89
N ASN A 127 7.48 8.04 16.64
CA ASN A 127 8.16 9.24 16.16
C ASN A 127 8.49 9.09 14.68
N ARG A 128 8.40 10.21 13.93
CA ARG A 128 8.78 10.29 12.51
C ARG A 128 8.12 9.17 11.69
N PHE A 129 6.83 8.95 11.92
CA PHE A 129 6.09 7.97 11.15
C PHE A 129 6.01 8.43 9.70
N ARG A 130 6.51 7.60 8.78
CA ARG A 130 6.67 7.92 7.37
C ARG A 130 6.22 6.75 6.52
N MET A 131 5.60 7.03 5.38
CA MET A 131 5.24 6.03 4.38
C MET A 131 5.85 6.40 3.04
N ILE A 132 6.54 5.43 2.43
CA ILE A 132 6.98 5.50 1.04
C ILE A 132 6.16 4.48 0.26
N GLU A 133 5.38 4.97 -0.70
CA GLU A 133 4.56 4.13 -1.57
C GLU A 133 5.06 4.23 -3.01
N ARG A 134 5.36 3.09 -3.63
CA ARG A 134 5.92 3.01 -4.99
C ARG A 134 4.97 2.25 -5.89
N HIS A 135 4.57 2.87 -6.99
CA HIS A 135 3.66 2.30 -7.98
C HIS A 135 4.43 1.90 -9.24
N PHE A 136 4.17 0.70 -9.73
CA PHE A 136 4.79 0.13 -10.91
C PHE A 136 3.72 -0.38 -11.87
N TYR A 137 3.95 -0.20 -13.17
CA TYR A 137 3.25 -0.97 -14.19
C TYR A 137 4.26 -1.95 -14.79
N ARG A 138 4.05 -3.24 -14.55
CA ARG A 138 5.08 -4.27 -14.77
C ARG A 138 6.38 -3.87 -14.05
N ASP A 139 7.48 -3.74 -14.80
CA ASP A 139 8.80 -3.37 -14.28
C ASP A 139 9.10 -1.87 -14.37
N LYS A 140 8.12 -1.04 -14.72
CA LYS A 140 8.31 0.41 -14.88
C LYS A 140 7.71 1.18 -13.69
N LEU A 141 8.55 1.91 -12.98
CA LEU A 141 8.12 2.84 -11.94
C LEU A 141 7.23 3.94 -12.56
N LEU A 142 6.01 4.06 -12.08
CA LEU A 142 5.06 5.11 -12.44
C LEU A 142 5.29 6.35 -11.58
N LYS A 143 5.31 6.16 -10.26
CA LYS A 143 5.44 7.24 -9.29
C LYS A 143 5.89 6.68 -7.94
N THR A 144 6.61 7.51 -7.19
CA THR A 144 6.86 7.32 -5.76
C THR A 144 6.16 8.44 -5.01
N PHE A 145 5.39 8.06 -4.00
CA PHE A 145 4.80 8.95 -3.03
C PHE A 145 5.54 8.77 -1.71
N ASP A 146 5.79 9.87 -1.02
CA ASP A 146 6.59 9.91 0.18
C ASP A 146 5.91 10.87 1.15
N PHE A 147 5.31 10.31 2.19
CA PHE A 147 4.46 11.04 3.12
C PHE A 147 4.96 10.89 4.55
N GLU A 148 5.01 11.99 5.27
CA GLU A 148 5.30 12.00 6.70
C GLU A 148 4.00 12.24 7.48
N PHE A 149 3.66 11.29 8.34
CA PHE A 149 2.58 11.45 9.32
C PHE A 149 3.05 12.26 10.53
N GLY A 150 4.34 12.17 10.89
CA GLY A 150 4.93 12.87 12.02
C GLY A 150 4.84 12.07 13.33
N PHE A 151 4.49 12.74 14.42
CA PHE A 151 4.35 12.13 15.75
C PHE A 151 2.94 11.58 15.95
N CYS A 152 2.82 10.32 16.38
CA CYS A 152 1.53 9.73 16.73
C CYS A 152 1.46 9.46 18.24
N ILE A 153 0.34 9.87 18.83
CA ILE A 153 0.11 9.77 20.27
C ILE A 153 -0.11 8.29 20.65
N PRO A 154 0.52 7.76 21.72
CA PRO A 154 0.24 6.40 22.21
C PRO A 154 -1.23 6.22 22.60
N TYR A 155 -1.75 5.00 22.48
CA TYR A 155 -3.12 4.63 22.86
C TYR A 155 -4.19 5.55 22.23
N SER A 156 -3.95 6.03 21.02
CA SER A 156 -4.87 6.95 20.36
C SER A 156 -5.27 6.43 18.98
N LYS A 157 -6.40 6.95 18.52
CA LYS A 157 -6.81 6.88 17.12
C LYS A 157 -6.36 8.16 16.43
N ASN A 158 -5.66 8.01 15.31
CA ASN A 158 -5.12 9.10 14.51
C ASN A 158 -5.77 9.07 13.13
N THR A 159 -5.97 10.25 12.57
CA THR A 159 -6.49 10.43 11.21
C THR A 159 -5.52 11.28 10.43
N CYS A 160 -5.14 10.83 9.24
CA CYS A 160 -4.28 11.57 8.33
C CYS A 160 -4.93 11.62 6.94
N GLU A 161 -4.68 12.69 6.20
CA GLU A 161 -5.08 12.80 4.81
C GLU A 161 -3.85 13.05 3.95
N HIS A 162 -3.58 12.13 3.04
CA HIS A 162 -2.52 12.24 2.05
C HIS A 162 -3.08 12.70 0.71
N ILE A 163 -2.43 13.69 0.11
CA ILE A 163 -2.80 14.20 -1.20
C ILE A 163 -1.89 13.55 -2.26
N TYR A 164 -2.50 12.78 -3.15
CA TYR A 164 -1.80 12.11 -4.23
C TYR A 164 -1.95 12.94 -5.50
N GLU A 165 -0.82 13.48 -5.98
CA GLU A 165 -0.74 14.12 -7.30
C GLU A 165 -0.33 13.09 -8.34
N PHE A 166 -1.24 12.78 -9.26
CA PHE A 166 -1.02 11.75 -10.26
C PHE A 166 -0.01 12.21 -11.31
N PRO A 167 0.88 11.32 -11.77
CA PRO A 167 1.77 11.64 -12.89
C PRO A 167 0.96 11.82 -14.17
N ASN A 168 1.47 12.64 -15.09
CA ASN A 168 0.94 12.70 -16.45
C ASN A 168 1.33 11.41 -17.18
N LEU A 169 0.39 10.48 -17.33
CA LEU A 169 0.59 9.21 -18.02
C LEU A 169 0.36 9.37 -19.53
N PRO A 170 1.24 8.82 -20.39
CA PRO A 170 1.00 8.78 -21.83
C PRO A 170 -0.31 8.04 -22.16
N PRO A 171 -1.09 8.49 -23.17
CA PRO A 171 -2.35 7.85 -23.54
C PRO A 171 -2.22 6.35 -23.86
N GLU A 172 -1.13 5.96 -24.53
CA GLU A 172 -0.84 4.55 -24.85
C GLU A 172 -0.68 3.70 -23.59
N LEU A 173 0.01 4.22 -22.58
CA LEU A 173 0.19 3.54 -21.29
C LEU A 173 -1.13 3.41 -20.54
N ILE A 174 -1.98 4.45 -20.58
CA ILE A 174 -3.33 4.39 -19.98
C ILE A 174 -4.14 3.26 -20.61
N THR A 175 -4.14 3.15 -21.95
CA THR A 175 -4.82 2.07 -22.66
C THR A 175 -4.28 0.69 -22.25
N GLU A 176 -2.96 0.56 -22.12
CA GLU A 176 -2.32 -0.69 -21.72
C GLU A 176 -2.69 -1.10 -20.28
N MET A 177 -2.67 -0.15 -19.35
CA MET A 177 -3.05 -0.36 -17.94
C MET A 177 -4.51 -0.76 -17.80
N ILE A 178 -5.41 -0.24 -18.64
CA ILE A 178 -6.83 -0.65 -18.68
C ILE A 178 -6.96 -2.07 -19.23
N ALA A 179 -6.24 -2.40 -20.30
CA ALA A 179 -6.29 -3.71 -20.95
C ALA A 179 -5.63 -4.83 -20.12
N SER A 180 -4.74 -4.48 -19.19
CA SER A 180 -3.92 -5.42 -18.42
C SER A 180 -4.19 -5.30 -16.91
N PRO A 181 -5.36 -5.77 -16.41
CA PRO A 181 -5.72 -5.66 -15.00
C PRO A 181 -4.70 -6.38 -14.10
N PHE A 182 -4.42 -5.81 -12.92
CA PHE A 182 -3.51 -6.35 -11.90
C PHE A 182 -2.02 -6.42 -12.29
N GLU A 183 -1.65 -5.88 -13.46
CA GLU A 183 -0.23 -5.65 -13.82
C GLU A 183 0.31 -4.32 -13.29
N THR A 184 -0.58 -3.43 -12.85
CA THR A 184 -0.18 -2.30 -12.01
C THR A 184 -0.17 -2.76 -10.56
N ARG A 185 0.95 -2.53 -9.87
CA ARG A 185 1.18 -2.97 -8.49
C ARG A 185 1.87 -1.89 -7.68
N SER A 186 1.72 -1.94 -6.37
CA SER A 186 2.43 -1.05 -5.47
C SER A 186 2.98 -1.76 -4.24
N ASP A 187 4.08 -1.20 -3.73
CA ASP A 187 4.62 -1.49 -2.41
C ASP A 187 4.49 -0.24 -1.54
N SER A 188 3.84 -0.38 -0.38
CA SER A 188 3.70 0.66 0.64
C SER A 188 4.57 0.29 1.84
N PHE A 189 5.67 1.01 2.04
CA PHE A 189 6.65 0.80 3.10
C PHE A 189 6.44 1.81 4.22
N TYR A 190 6.31 1.35 5.45
CA TYR A 190 6.06 2.18 6.62
C TYR A 190 7.26 2.15 7.56
N PHE A 191 7.71 3.34 7.96
CA PHE A 191 8.90 3.54 8.77
C PHE A 191 8.57 4.28 10.05
N VAL A 192 9.20 3.86 11.14
CA VAL A 192 9.26 4.60 12.40
C VAL A 192 10.73 4.77 12.75
N ASP A 193 11.15 6.01 13.01
CA ASP A 193 12.56 6.35 13.23
C ASP A 193 13.50 5.73 12.18
N ASP A 194 13.14 5.85 10.90
CA ASP A 194 13.87 5.36 9.74
C ASP A 194 14.05 3.82 9.67
N CYS A 195 13.30 3.06 10.47
CA CYS A 195 13.29 1.61 10.47
C CYS A 195 11.98 1.08 9.90
N LEU A 196 12.06 0.18 8.90
CA LEU A 196 10.88 -0.48 8.32
C LEU A 196 10.16 -1.32 9.38
N ILE A 197 8.88 -1.03 9.61
CA ILE A 197 8.04 -1.74 10.60
C ILE A 197 6.86 -2.49 9.96
N MET A 198 6.44 -2.07 8.76
CA MET A 198 5.30 -2.64 8.05
C MET A 198 5.49 -2.43 6.55
N HIS A 199 5.02 -3.41 5.79
CA HIS A 199 5.08 -3.38 4.34
C HIS A 199 3.80 -4.00 3.79
N ASN A 200 3.02 -3.21 3.06
CA ASN A 200 1.78 -3.63 2.43
C ASN A 200 1.95 -3.62 0.91
N LYS A 201 1.13 -4.41 0.24
CA LYS A 201 1.13 -4.58 -1.21
C LYS A 201 -0.26 -4.34 -1.77
N ALA A 202 -0.32 -3.88 -3.00
CA ALA A 202 -1.59 -3.83 -3.71
C ALA A 202 -1.42 -4.10 -5.21
N ASP A 203 -2.50 -4.55 -5.84
CA ASP A 203 -2.65 -4.55 -7.29
C ASP A 203 -3.90 -3.80 -7.74
N TYR A 204 -3.86 -3.32 -8.97
CA TYR A 204 -4.87 -2.40 -9.49
C TYR A 204 -5.39 -2.86 -10.84
N ALA A 205 -6.71 -2.87 -10.97
CA ALA A 205 -7.40 -2.98 -12.24
C ALA A 205 -8.14 -1.66 -12.56
N TYR A 206 -8.09 -1.23 -13.81
CA TYR A 206 -8.72 0.00 -14.28
C TYR A 206 -9.83 -0.24 -15.30
N ASN A 207 -10.25 -1.50 -15.49
CA ASN A 207 -11.31 -1.91 -16.40
C ASN A 207 -12.69 -2.02 -15.72
N GLY A 208 -12.83 -1.55 -14.49
CA GLY A 208 -14.10 -1.58 -13.76
C GLY A 208 -15.21 -0.85 -14.53
N GLY A 209 -16.37 -1.49 -14.63
CA GLY A 209 -17.54 -0.92 -15.32
C GLY A 209 -17.50 -1.01 -16.85
N LEU A 210 -16.44 -1.55 -17.45
CA LEU A 210 -16.47 -1.94 -18.87
C LEU A 210 -17.25 -3.26 -18.98
N THR A 211 -18.38 -3.25 -19.70
CA THR A 211 -19.06 -4.49 -20.08
C THR A 211 -18.15 -5.27 -21.02
N ALA A 212 -17.94 -6.54 -20.71
CA ALA A 212 -17.17 -7.48 -21.54
C ALA A 212 -17.71 -7.58 -22.97
#